data_AF-A4RRJ0-F1
#
_entry.id   AF-A4RRJ0-F1
#
_cell.length_a   1.000
_cell.length_b   1.000
_cell.length_c   1.000
_cell.angle_alpha   90.00
_cell.angle_beta   90.00
_cell.angle_gamma   90.00
#
_symmetry.space_group_name_H-M   'P 1'
#
loop_
_entity.id
_entity.type
_entity.pdbx_description
1 polymer ?
#
loop_
_entity_poly.entity_id
_entity_poly.type
_entity_poly.pdbx_seq_one_letter_code
_entity_poly.pdbx_strand_id
1 'polypeptide(L)'
;MSAYEDAVRTTLGALARALDAKRCDATLEGAWKLDVARSESLGPFLRALGAPRIATPIADNLPTTVTVKCDDDGRGFAIVDATALSSRNETRARFDGAETLRTTRGGRKRFYLSGDAREGALVIVCRLFERGEGWATEQIRGMDPSGSGMLRERNVLKRPNGEPDVVVDRFFRRVVD
;
A
#
# COMPACT_ATOMS: atom_id res chain seq x y z
N MET A 1 -8.41 -39.21 18.43
CA MET A 1 -7.65 -37.98 18.17
C MET A 1 -6.95 -37.62 19.46
N SER A 2 -5.62 -37.52 19.42
CA SER A 2 -4.78 -37.46 20.63
C SER A 2 -4.68 -36.02 21.14
N ALA A 3 -4.70 -35.81 22.46
CA ALA A 3 -4.49 -34.49 23.09
C ALA A 3 -3.21 -33.78 22.61
N TYR A 4 -2.23 -34.55 22.12
CA TYR A 4 -1.01 -34.04 21.49
C TYR A 4 -1.26 -33.34 20.15
N GLU A 5 -2.16 -33.86 19.31
CA GLU A 5 -2.49 -33.26 18.01
C GLU A 5 -3.22 -31.92 18.17
N ASP A 6 -4.10 -31.83 19.18
CA ASP A 6 -4.82 -30.60 19.52
C ASP A 6 -3.89 -29.53 20.14
N ALA A 7 -2.92 -29.95 20.96
CA ALA A 7 -1.90 -29.06 21.51
C ALA A 7 -1.00 -28.49 20.39
N VAL A 8 -0.51 -29.34 19.48
CA VAL A 8 0.30 -28.90 18.34
C VAL A 8 -0.47 -27.92 17.44
N ARG A 9 -1.75 -28.22 17.13
CA ARG A 9 -2.59 -27.33 16.31
C ARG A 9 -2.83 -25.97 16.98
N THR A 10 -3.09 -25.98 18.29
CA THR A 10 -3.27 -24.75 19.08
C THR A 10 -2.01 -23.90 19.07
N THR A 11 -0.84 -24.51 19.31
CA THR A 11 0.44 -23.80 19.33
C THR A 11 0.83 -23.26 17.95
N LEU A 12 0.67 -24.04 16.89
CA LEU A 12 0.89 -23.56 15.53
C LEU A 12 -0.05 -22.42 15.16
N GLY A 13 -1.32 -22.50 15.55
CA GLY A 13 -2.29 -21.42 15.36
C GLY A 13 -1.96 -20.16 16.16
N ALA A 14 -1.41 -20.30 17.37
CA ALA A 14 -0.93 -19.16 18.17
C ALA A 14 0.32 -18.51 17.55
N LEU A 15 1.28 -19.31 17.07
CA LEU A 15 2.48 -18.81 16.41
C LEU A 15 2.15 -18.12 15.08
N ALA A 16 1.26 -18.70 14.27
CA ALA A 16 0.79 -18.09 13.04
C ALA A 16 0.13 -16.73 13.32
N ARG A 17 -0.76 -16.66 14.33
CA ARG A 17 -1.36 -15.39 14.77
C ARG A 17 -0.33 -14.38 15.26
N ALA A 18 0.69 -14.80 16.00
CA ALA A 18 1.77 -13.93 16.47
C ALA A 18 2.67 -13.42 15.32
N LEU A 19 2.90 -14.25 14.29
CA LEU A 19 3.62 -13.85 13.08
C LEU A 19 2.77 -12.93 12.20
N ASP A 20 1.47 -13.21 12.07
CA ASP A 20 0.51 -12.38 11.33
C ASP A 20 0.30 -11.02 12.02
N ALA A 21 0.16 -10.99 13.35
CA ALA A 21 0.09 -9.74 14.11
C ALA A 21 1.35 -8.86 13.95
N LYS A 22 2.50 -9.45 13.59
CA LYS A 22 3.72 -8.69 13.23
C LYS A 22 3.71 -8.18 11.79
N ARG A 23 2.82 -8.66 10.93
CA ARG A 23 2.75 -8.23 9.51
C ARG A 23 2.18 -6.82 9.36
N CYS A 24 1.30 -6.41 10.27
CA CYS A 24 0.82 -5.03 10.33
C CYS A 24 1.44 -4.34 11.55
N ASP A 25 2.52 -3.59 11.32
CA ASP A 25 3.20 -2.85 12.37
C ASP A 25 2.29 -1.72 12.90
N ALA A 26 1.92 -1.82 14.17
CA ALA A 26 1.05 -0.85 14.85
C ALA A 26 1.62 0.58 14.83
N THR A 27 2.94 0.75 14.65
CA THR A 27 3.54 2.08 14.48
C THR A 27 3.04 2.79 13.23
N LEU A 28 2.63 2.04 12.20
CA LEU A 28 2.07 2.59 10.97
C LEU A 28 0.61 3.05 11.15
N GLU A 29 -0.12 2.51 12.12
CA GLU A 29 -1.54 2.83 12.31
C GLU A 29 -1.76 4.30 12.67
N GLY A 30 -2.85 4.87 12.14
CA GLY A 30 -3.24 6.26 12.38
C GLY A 30 -3.22 7.11 11.13
N ALA A 31 -3.41 8.41 11.32
CA ALA A 31 -3.49 9.39 10.25
C ALA A 31 -2.14 10.07 9.98
N TRP A 32 -1.85 10.24 8.70
CA TRP A 32 -0.58 10.77 8.19
C TRP A 32 -0.84 11.79 7.09
N LYS A 33 -0.31 12.99 7.25
CA LYS A 33 -0.49 14.10 6.31
C LYS A 33 0.74 14.27 5.44
N LEU A 34 0.53 14.37 4.13
CA LEU A 34 1.60 14.52 3.14
C LEU A 34 2.48 15.73 3.44
N ASP A 35 3.79 15.51 3.39
CA ASP A 35 4.82 16.56 3.40
C ASP A 35 5.32 16.78 1.97
N VAL A 36 4.74 17.78 1.29
CA VAL A 36 5.08 18.10 -0.10
C VAL A 36 6.55 18.48 -0.24
N ALA A 37 7.13 19.19 0.74
CA ALA A 37 8.50 19.69 0.65
C ALA A 37 9.54 18.57 0.69
N ARG A 38 9.23 17.45 1.34
CA ARG A 38 10.11 16.27 1.42
C ARG A 38 9.79 15.20 0.38
N SER A 39 8.65 15.30 -0.30
CA SER A 39 8.18 14.30 -1.24
C SER A 39 8.68 14.57 -2.65
N GLU A 40 8.94 13.49 -3.39
CA GLU A 40 9.17 13.58 -4.82
C GLU A 40 7.86 13.84 -5.58
N SER A 41 7.98 14.38 -6.80
CA SER A 41 6.84 14.53 -7.71
C SER A 41 6.33 13.17 -8.19
N LEU A 42 5.00 12.98 -8.17
CA LEU A 42 4.34 11.81 -8.77
C LEU A 42 4.36 11.84 -10.30
N GLY A 43 4.83 12.93 -10.91
CA GLY A 43 4.81 13.13 -12.35
C GLY A 43 5.39 12.00 -13.19
N PRO A 44 6.63 11.53 -12.93
CA PRO A 44 7.23 10.41 -13.67
C PRO A 44 6.36 9.16 -13.62
N PHE A 45 5.86 8.81 -12.43
CA PHE A 45 5.00 7.65 -12.21
C PHE A 45 3.67 7.76 -12.98
N LEU A 46 2.99 8.91 -12.86
CA LEU A 46 1.72 9.16 -13.55
C LEU A 46 1.88 9.18 -15.07
N ARG A 47 2.94 9.78 -15.60
CA ARG A 47 3.22 9.81 -17.05
C ARG A 47 3.49 8.41 -17.59
N ALA A 48 4.24 7.59 -16.88
CA ALA A 48 4.48 6.19 -17.26
C ALA A 48 3.19 5.34 -17.21
N LEU A 49 2.24 5.68 -16.33
CA LEU A 49 0.87 5.15 -16.34
C LEU A 49 -0.03 5.73 -17.43
N GLY A 50 0.49 6.61 -18.29
CA GLY A 50 -0.23 7.22 -19.41
C GLY A 50 -1.13 8.39 -19.02
N ALA A 51 -0.94 8.98 -17.84
CA ALA A 51 -1.66 10.20 -17.46
C ALA A 51 -1.19 11.40 -18.30
N PRO A 52 -2.10 12.33 -18.65
CA PRO A 52 -1.71 13.54 -19.36
C PRO A 52 -0.83 14.43 -18.48
N ARG A 53 0.06 15.23 -19.09
CA ARG A 53 1.02 16.09 -18.37
C ARG A 53 0.36 17.04 -17.37
N ILE A 54 -0.86 17.49 -17.66
CA ILE A 54 -1.65 18.38 -16.78
C ILE A 54 -2.02 17.71 -15.44
N ALA A 55 -1.99 16.39 -15.33
CA ALA A 55 -2.33 15.68 -14.09
C ALA A 55 -1.21 15.75 -13.03
N THR A 56 0.05 15.95 -13.45
CA THR A 56 1.20 16.03 -12.53
C THR A 56 1.07 17.16 -11.50
N PRO A 57 0.92 18.44 -11.90
CA PRO A 57 0.84 19.53 -10.92
C PRO A 57 -0.37 19.41 -10.00
N ILE A 58 -1.47 18.81 -10.47
CA ILE A 58 -2.65 18.54 -9.64
C ILE A 58 -2.31 17.52 -8.55
N ALA A 59 -1.70 16.39 -8.92
CA ALA A 59 -1.36 15.33 -7.98
C ALA A 59 -0.29 15.74 -6.95
N ASP A 60 0.68 16.56 -7.36
CA ASP A 60 1.78 16.99 -6.50
C ASP A 60 1.32 18.00 -5.44
N ASN A 61 0.36 18.86 -5.78
CA ASN A 61 -0.11 19.93 -4.89
C ASN A 61 -1.38 19.56 -4.12
N LEU A 62 -1.97 18.38 -4.35
CA LEU A 62 -3.20 17.97 -3.69
C LEU A 62 -2.93 17.59 -2.22
N PRO A 63 -3.52 18.33 -1.24
CA PRO A 63 -3.42 17.94 0.16
C PRO A 63 -3.99 16.53 0.34
N THR A 64 -3.17 15.65 0.90
CA THR A 64 -3.49 14.23 1.05
C THR A 64 -3.24 13.82 2.48
N THR A 65 -4.26 13.22 3.10
CA THR A 65 -4.13 12.51 4.38
C THR A 65 -4.38 11.03 4.12
N VAL A 66 -3.43 10.20 4.53
CA VAL A 66 -3.54 8.74 4.49
C VAL A 66 -3.82 8.26 5.90
N THR A 67 -4.84 7.43 6.08
CA THR A 67 -5.06 6.72 7.35
C THR A 67 -4.79 5.24 7.14
N VAL A 68 -3.88 4.69 7.93
CA VAL A 68 -3.59 3.26 7.97
C VAL A 68 -4.38 2.64 9.11
N LYS A 69 -5.04 1.52 8.84
CA LYS A 69 -5.72 0.71 9.85
C LYS A 69 -5.34 -0.75 9.65
N CYS A 70 -4.85 -1.40 10.68
CA CYS A 70 -4.70 -2.85 10.67
C CYS A 70 -6.06 -3.50 10.94
N ASP A 71 -6.32 -4.66 10.33
CA ASP A 71 -7.48 -5.46 10.69
C ASP A 71 -7.25 -6.08 12.09
N ASP A 72 -8.29 -6.17 12.92
CA ASP A 72 -8.21 -6.72 14.29
C ASP A 72 -7.67 -8.16 14.34
N ASP A 73 -7.84 -8.92 13.26
CA ASP A 73 -7.35 -10.29 13.13
C ASP A 73 -5.88 -10.39 12.71
N GLY A 74 -5.21 -9.26 12.46
CA GLY A 74 -3.80 -9.16 12.06
C GLY A 74 -3.51 -9.66 10.65
N ARG A 75 -4.53 -10.02 9.86
CA ARG A 75 -4.35 -10.69 8.55
C ARG A 75 -4.53 -9.76 7.37
N GLY A 76 -4.74 -8.47 7.62
CA GLY A 76 -4.91 -7.48 6.58
C GLY A 76 -4.86 -6.07 7.11
N PHE A 77 -5.12 -5.14 6.20
CA PHE A 77 -5.10 -3.72 6.50
C PHE A 77 -6.00 -2.96 5.53
N ALA A 78 -6.38 -1.75 5.94
CA ALA A 78 -7.07 -0.77 5.14
C ALA A 78 -6.23 0.51 5.05
N ILE A 79 -6.09 1.02 3.83
CA ILE A 79 -5.54 2.35 3.56
C ILE A 79 -6.69 3.25 3.11
N VAL A 80 -6.81 4.38 3.78
CA VAL A 80 -7.85 5.36 3.52
C VAL A 80 -7.19 6.65 3.07
N ASP A 81 -7.38 6.98 1.80
CA ASP A 81 -6.87 8.21 1.22
C ASP A 81 -7.97 9.26 1.22
N ALA A 82 -7.73 10.37 1.92
CA ALA A 82 -8.57 11.55 1.90
C ALA A 82 -7.81 12.66 1.17
N THR A 83 -8.41 13.14 0.08
CA THR A 83 -7.92 14.31 -0.66
C THR A 83 -9.03 15.34 -0.77
N ALA A 84 -8.68 16.61 -0.93
CA ALA A 84 -9.66 17.69 -1.06
C ALA A 84 -10.63 17.53 -2.25
N LEU A 85 -10.27 16.70 -3.24
CA LEU A 85 -11.01 16.50 -4.49
C LEU A 85 -11.72 15.14 -4.59
N SER A 86 -11.59 14.26 -3.60
CA SER A 86 -12.25 12.95 -3.65
C SER A 86 -12.93 12.59 -2.34
N SER A 87 -14.13 11.99 -2.45
CA SER A 87 -14.71 11.24 -1.34
C SER A 87 -13.69 10.18 -0.92
N ARG A 88 -13.38 10.11 0.38
CA ARG A 88 -12.63 9.05 1.07
C ARG A 88 -12.53 7.76 0.24
N ASN A 89 -11.35 7.49 -0.34
CA ASN A 89 -11.09 6.25 -1.07
C ASN A 89 -10.46 5.24 -0.10
N GLU A 90 -11.06 4.06 0.03
CA GLU A 90 -10.58 3.02 0.92
C GLU A 90 -10.13 1.81 0.11
N THR A 91 -8.88 1.39 0.32
CA THR A 91 -8.30 0.18 -0.26
C THR A 91 -8.06 -0.82 0.85
N ARG A 92 -8.65 -2.01 0.75
CA ARG A 92 -8.45 -3.12 1.69
C ARG A 92 -7.69 -4.25 1.02
N ALA A 93 -6.72 -4.80 1.74
CA ALA A 93 -5.90 -5.91 1.27
C ALA A 93 -5.63 -6.91 2.41
N ARG A 94 -5.39 -8.17 2.04
CA ARG A 94 -5.10 -9.28 2.96
C ARG A 94 -3.69 -9.80 2.70
N PHE A 95 -3.05 -10.33 3.73
CA PHE A 95 -1.69 -10.89 3.67
C PHE A 95 -1.65 -12.37 3.26
N ASP A 96 -2.71 -12.87 2.63
CA ASP A 96 -2.83 -14.26 2.17
C ASP A 96 -2.32 -14.46 0.73
N GLY A 97 -1.84 -13.39 0.09
CA GLY A 97 -1.38 -13.40 -1.29
C GLY A 97 -2.51 -13.55 -2.32
N ALA A 98 -3.77 -13.58 -1.89
CA ALA A 98 -4.89 -13.74 -2.79
C ALA A 98 -5.10 -12.46 -3.61
N GLU A 99 -5.16 -12.64 -4.94
CA GLU A 99 -5.48 -11.56 -5.86
C GLU A 99 -7.01 -11.41 -5.99
N THR A 100 -7.49 -10.19 -5.80
CA THR A 100 -8.90 -9.82 -6.02
C THR A 100 -9.03 -8.98 -7.27
N LEU A 101 -9.88 -9.37 -8.22
CA LEU A 101 -10.19 -8.54 -9.38
C LEU A 101 -10.92 -7.27 -8.93
N ARG A 102 -10.39 -6.11 -9.32
CA ARG A 102 -10.96 -4.79 -9.05
C ARG A 102 -11.17 -4.02 -10.34
N THR A 103 -12.06 -3.05 -10.26
CA THR A 103 -12.32 -2.10 -11.34
C THR A 103 -12.14 -0.69 -10.78
N THR A 104 -11.51 0.18 -11.56
CA THR A 104 -11.40 1.61 -11.23
C THR A 104 -12.79 2.23 -11.04
N ARG A 105 -12.88 3.30 -10.25
CA ARG A 105 -14.14 4.01 -9.92
C ARG A 105 -15.01 4.37 -11.13
N GLY A 106 -14.40 4.58 -12.30
CA GLY A 106 -15.10 4.88 -13.55
C GLY A 106 -15.34 3.70 -14.47
N GLY A 107 -15.12 2.45 -14.04
CA GLY A 107 -15.33 1.25 -14.86
C GLY A 107 -14.27 0.98 -15.94
N ARG A 108 -13.43 1.98 -16.25
CA ARG A 108 -12.59 2.01 -17.47
C ARG A 108 -11.41 1.05 -17.48
N LYS A 109 -10.92 0.64 -16.31
CA LYS A 109 -9.73 -0.21 -16.16
C LYS A 109 -9.97 -1.25 -15.08
N ARG A 110 -9.47 -2.46 -15.30
CA ARG A 110 -9.45 -3.57 -14.34
C ARG A 110 -8.01 -3.94 -13.97
N PHE A 111 -7.85 -4.46 -12.78
CA PHE A 111 -6.56 -4.90 -12.25
C PHE A 111 -6.79 -5.93 -11.15
N TYR A 112 -5.78 -6.74 -10.86
CA TYR A 112 -5.79 -7.61 -9.69
C TYR A 112 -5.11 -6.89 -8.53
N LEU A 113 -5.76 -6.86 -7.38
CA LEU A 113 -5.27 -6.25 -6.14
C LEU A 113 -4.86 -7.35 -5.16
N SER A 114 -3.67 -7.25 -4.57
CA SER A 114 -3.25 -8.09 -3.45
C SER A 114 -2.51 -7.28 -2.39
N GLY A 115 -2.42 -7.84 -1.19
CA GLY A 115 -1.70 -7.27 -0.05
C GLY A 115 -0.54 -8.16 0.38
N ASP A 116 0.49 -7.53 0.93
CA ASP A 116 1.66 -8.22 1.49
C ASP A 116 2.27 -7.37 2.61
N ALA A 117 3.14 -7.98 3.41
CA ALA A 117 3.93 -7.31 4.43
C ALA A 117 5.40 -7.67 4.27
N ARG A 118 6.25 -6.66 4.08
CA ARG A 118 7.68 -6.84 3.80
C ARG A 118 8.49 -6.01 4.79
N GLU A 119 9.24 -6.67 5.66
CA GLU A 119 10.16 -6.01 6.60
C GLU A 119 9.49 -4.91 7.45
N GLY A 120 8.26 -5.17 7.91
CA GLY A 120 7.46 -4.20 8.69
C GLY A 120 6.72 -3.15 7.85
N ALA A 121 6.89 -3.14 6.53
CA ALA A 121 6.13 -2.29 5.62
C ALA A 121 4.89 -3.00 5.06
N LEU A 122 3.80 -2.26 4.90
CA LEU A 122 2.59 -2.69 4.22
C LEU A 122 2.74 -2.50 2.72
N VAL A 123 2.39 -3.52 1.94
CA VAL A 123 2.50 -3.49 0.48
C VAL A 123 1.16 -3.74 -0.16
N ILE A 124 0.76 -2.84 -1.04
CA ILE A 124 -0.35 -3.05 -1.98
C ILE A 124 0.25 -3.29 -3.35
N VAL A 125 -0.14 -4.39 -3.99
CA VAL A 125 0.23 -4.69 -5.38
C VAL A 125 -1.02 -4.62 -6.26
N CYS A 126 -0.91 -3.88 -7.36
CA CYS A 126 -1.92 -3.89 -8.42
C CYS A 126 -1.29 -4.44 -9.70
N ARG A 127 -1.63 -5.67 -10.08
CA ARG A 127 -1.22 -6.26 -11.35
C ARG A 127 -2.12 -5.74 -12.47
N LEU A 128 -1.52 -5.01 -13.42
CA LEU A 128 -2.22 -4.27 -14.46
C LEU A 128 -2.41 -5.12 -15.72
N PHE A 129 -3.07 -6.28 -15.59
CA PHE A 129 -3.11 -7.30 -16.64
C PHE A 129 -3.63 -6.79 -18.01
N GLU A 130 -4.50 -5.78 -18.03
CA GLU A 130 -5.00 -5.18 -19.28
C GLU A 130 -3.94 -4.40 -20.07
N ARG A 131 -2.78 -4.10 -19.45
CA ARG A 131 -1.62 -3.50 -20.13
C ARG A 131 -0.67 -4.55 -20.73
N GLY A 132 -0.92 -5.83 -20.50
CA GLY A 132 -0.02 -6.92 -20.84
C GLY A 132 0.80 -7.40 -19.64
N GLU A 133 1.50 -8.51 -19.87
CA GLU A 133 2.35 -9.16 -18.87
C GLU A 133 3.47 -8.23 -18.37
N GLY A 134 3.89 -8.40 -17.11
CA GLY A 134 4.99 -7.64 -16.50
C GLY A 134 4.62 -6.25 -15.96
N TRP A 135 3.41 -5.73 -16.24
CA TRP A 135 2.95 -4.46 -15.67
C TRP A 135 2.34 -4.63 -14.28
N ALA A 136 2.87 -3.93 -13.29
CA ALA A 136 2.29 -3.84 -11.95
C ALA A 136 2.65 -2.51 -11.27
N THR A 137 1.84 -2.09 -10.31
CA THR A 137 2.24 -1.06 -9.35
C THR A 137 2.39 -1.66 -7.96
N GLU A 138 3.39 -1.25 -7.21
CA GLU A 138 3.51 -1.51 -5.79
C GLU A 138 3.44 -0.18 -5.03
N GLN A 139 2.65 -0.14 -3.96
CA GLN A 139 2.66 0.95 -2.99
C GLN A 139 3.11 0.38 -1.66
N ILE A 140 4.31 0.74 -1.24
CA ILE A 140 4.97 0.22 -0.05
C ILE A 140 4.95 1.33 1.01
N ARG A 141 4.36 1.06 2.16
CA ARG A 141 4.23 2.01 3.28
C ARG A 141 4.92 1.47 4.51
N GLY A 142 5.94 2.16 4.96
CA GLY A 142 6.69 1.82 6.16
C GLY A 142 7.24 3.07 6.83
N MET A 143 7.75 2.93 8.05
CA MET A 143 8.45 4.02 8.71
C MET A 143 9.70 4.38 7.90
N ASP A 144 10.00 5.68 7.81
CA ASP A 144 11.19 6.15 7.12
C ASP A 144 12.45 5.58 7.80
N PRO A 145 13.30 4.81 7.09
CA PRO A 145 14.45 4.12 7.67
C PRO A 145 15.52 5.09 8.22
N SER A 146 15.48 6.37 7.87
CA SER A 146 16.38 7.37 8.45
C SER A 146 16.10 7.66 9.94
N GLY A 147 14.96 7.20 10.46
CA GLY A 147 14.53 7.47 11.84
C GLY A 147 13.85 8.83 12.01
N SER A 148 13.41 9.48 10.93
CA SER A 148 12.73 10.78 10.98
C SER A 148 11.35 10.77 11.65
N GLY A 149 10.82 9.58 11.97
CA GLY A 149 9.48 9.40 12.52
C GLY A 149 8.36 9.64 11.49
N MET A 150 8.70 9.79 10.21
CA MET A 150 7.74 9.97 9.12
C MET A 150 7.31 8.62 8.54
N LEU A 151 6.09 8.56 8.01
CA LEU A 151 5.67 7.47 7.14
C LEU A 151 6.23 7.73 5.73
N ARG A 152 6.92 6.75 5.16
CA ARG A 152 7.35 6.75 3.77
C ARG A 152 6.39 5.90 2.95
N GLU A 153 5.90 6.47 1.86
CA GLU A 153 5.20 5.75 0.79
C GLU A 153 6.10 5.68 -0.44
N ARG A 154 6.54 4.48 -0.79
CA ARG A 154 7.26 4.21 -2.03
C ARG A 154 6.29 3.68 -3.08
N ASN A 155 6.09 4.43 -4.14
CA ASN A 155 5.32 4.05 -5.31
C ASN A 155 6.26 3.49 -6.37
N VAL A 156 6.08 2.24 -6.77
CA VAL A 156 6.88 1.54 -7.78
C VAL A 156 6.00 1.13 -8.95
N LEU A 157 6.38 1.49 -10.16
CA LEU A 157 5.77 0.98 -11.38
C LEU A 157 6.73 -0.02 -12.01
N LYS A 158 6.36 -1.30 -11.93
CA LYS A 158 7.01 -2.41 -12.63
C LYS A 158 6.66 -2.36 -14.11
N ARG A 159 7.70 -2.48 -14.94
CA ARG A 159 7.59 -2.46 -16.40
C ARG A 159 8.09 -3.79 -17.00
N PRO A 160 7.55 -4.21 -18.16
CA PRO A 160 7.93 -5.48 -18.78
C PRO A 160 9.37 -5.46 -19.32
N ASN A 161 9.85 -6.63 -19.71
CA ASN A 161 11.10 -6.82 -20.48
C ASN A 161 12.37 -6.25 -19.82
N GLY A 162 12.40 -6.16 -18.49
CA GLY A 162 13.54 -5.63 -17.76
C GLY A 162 13.73 -4.11 -17.92
N GLU A 163 12.71 -3.40 -18.41
CA GLU A 163 12.71 -1.94 -18.37
C GLU A 163 12.86 -1.46 -16.90
N PRO A 164 13.65 -0.40 -16.64
CA PRO A 164 13.85 0.07 -15.28
C PRO A 164 12.52 0.45 -14.61
N ASP A 165 12.35 0.13 -13.34
CA ASP A 165 11.15 0.57 -12.61
C ASP A 165 11.10 2.10 -12.52
N VAL A 166 9.88 2.65 -12.50
CA VAL A 166 9.69 4.05 -12.09
C VAL A 166 9.37 4.06 -10.60
N VAL A 167 10.23 4.68 -9.81
CA VAL A 167 10.10 4.74 -8.34
C VAL A 167 9.92 6.19 -7.93
N VAL A 168 8.97 6.44 -7.03
CA VAL A 168 8.71 7.76 -6.43
C VAL A 168 8.42 7.57 -4.95
N ASP A 169 9.17 8.26 -4.10
CA ASP A 169 8.99 8.30 -2.66
C ASP A 169 8.23 9.56 -2.22
N ARG A 170 7.21 9.36 -1.39
CA ARG A 170 6.49 10.44 -0.70
C ARG A 170 6.57 10.23 0.80
N PHE A 171 6.54 11.32 1.54
CA PHE A 171 6.70 11.30 2.99
C PHE A 171 5.53 11.99 3.65
N PHE A 172 5.10 11.44 4.78
CA PHE A 172 3.93 11.91 5.51
C PHE A 172 4.28 12.09 6.99
N ARG A 173 3.82 13.20 7.56
CA ARG A 173 3.94 13.50 8.99
C ARG A 173 2.74 12.91 9.72
N ARG A 174 2.97 12.39 10.93
CA ARG A 174 1.89 11.96 11.83
C ARG A 174 0.94 13.14 12.06
N VAL A 175 -0.35 12.92 11.93
CA VAL A 175 -1.35 13.85 12.44
C VAL A 175 -1.45 13.60 13.94
N VAL A 176 -1.07 14.60 14.72
CA VAL A 176 -1.23 14.60 16.17
C VAL A 176 -2.44 15.47 16.45
N ASP A 177 -3.44 14.92 17.12
CA ASP A 177 -4.60 15.68 17.59
C ASP A 177 -4.19 16.69 18.69
#